data_AF-A0AAE9F618-F1
#
_entry.id   AF-A0AAE9F618-F1
#
_cell.length_a   1.000
_cell.length_b   1.000
_cell.length_c   1.000
_cell.angle_alpha   90.00
_cell.angle_beta   90.00
_cell.angle_gamma   90.00
#
_symmetry.space_group_name_H-M   'P 1'
#
loop_
_entity.id
_entity.type
_entity.pdbx_description
1 polymer ?
#
loop_
_entity_poly.entity_id
_entity_poly.type
_entity_poly.pdbx_seq_one_letter_code
_entity_poly.pdbx_strand_id
1 'polypeptide(L)'
;MGYNTYYSWNNLVDMTGFSKSNEENAKEFIKCVDWNMLNFIDPLMYLNPDKVEIIFMICQFSFNYAGKRFQGPILEISENFADILSNDLHDYYSNQNVRYSIRLAELLKFVRSVKNYFLEKQKKVDIGDIFDILKVEFSHPQVFKDNLC
;
A
#
# COMPACT_ATOMS: atom_id res chain seq x y z
N MET A 1 13.97 -1.93 4.88
CA MET A 1 14.53 -2.61 3.68
C MET A 1 13.37 -3.18 2.88
N GLY A 2 12.85 -2.38 1.94
CA GLY A 2 11.76 -2.77 1.03
C GLY A 2 12.25 -3.74 -0.05
N TYR A 3 11.31 -4.37 -0.75
CA TYR A 3 11.65 -5.11 -1.96
C TYR A 3 12.19 -4.13 -3.01
N ASN A 4 13.33 -4.44 -3.59
CA ASN A 4 13.97 -3.60 -4.60
C ASN A 4 13.30 -3.90 -5.94
N THR A 5 12.39 -3.03 -6.35
CA THR A 5 11.55 -3.20 -7.54
C THR A 5 12.35 -2.75 -8.76
N TYR A 6 13.36 -3.55 -9.15
CA TYR A 6 14.23 -3.26 -10.30
C TYR A 6 13.55 -3.44 -11.66
N TYR A 7 12.32 -3.95 -11.72
CA TYR A 7 11.55 -3.99 -12.95
C TYR A 7 10.82 -2.65 -13.13
N SER A 8 11.47 -1.74 -13.83
CA SER A 8 10.82 -0.55 -14.39
C SER A 8 9.87 -0.99 -15.51
N TRP A 9 8.66 -1.41 -15.14
CA TRP A 9 7.50 -1.44 -16.04
C TRP A 9 6.98 -0.03 -16.37
N ASN A 10 7.77 1.01 -16.07
CA ASN A 10 7.45 2.43 -16.24
C ASN A 10 7.05 2.82 -17.68
N ASN A 11 7.21 1.91 -18.65
CA ASN A 11 6.92 2.15 -20.06
C ASN A 11 5.76 1.29 -20.62
N LEU A 12 5.07 0.48 -19.81
CA LEU A 12 3.97 -0.37 -20.32
C LEU A 12 2.64 0.37 -20.48
N VAL A 13 2.40 1.41 -19.67
CA VAL A 13 1.13 2.14 -19.66
C VAL A 13 1.41 3.63 -19.83
N ASP A 14 0.89 4.21 -20.92
CA ASP A 14 0.95 5.66 -21.13
C ASP A 14 -0.01 6.36 -20.14
N MET A 15 0.58 7.01 -19.15
CA MET A 15 -0.15 7.78 -18.14
C MET A 15 -0.22 9.27 -18.47
N THR A 16 0.38 9.75 -19.57
CA THR A 16 0.39 11.20 -19.88
C THR A 16 -1.02 11.78 -20.08
N GLY A 17 -1.99 10.94 -20.47
CA GLY A 17 -3.41 11.29 -20.53
C GLY A 17 -4.08 11.61 -19.18
N PHE A 18 -3.39 11.36 -18.06
CA PHE A 18 -3.84 11.75 -16.72
C PHE A 18 -3.52 13.20 -16.37
N SER A 19 -2.78 13.91 -17.23
CA SER A 19 -2.55 15.34 -17.09
C SER A 19 -3.74 16.13 -17.65
N LYS A 20 -4.17 17.19 -16.95
CA LYS A 20 -5.06 18.24 -17.50
C LYS A 20 -4.32 19.13 -18.50
N SER A 21 -3.02 19.30 -18.31
CA SER A 21 -2.17 20.16 -19.14
C SER A 21 -1.41 19.38 -20.21
N ASN A 22 -1.30 19.95 -21.40
CA ASN A 22 -0.46 19.41 -22.47
C ASN A 22 1.01 19.82 -22.36
N GLU A 23 1.36 20.64 -21.36
CA GLU A 23 2.74 21.05 -21.08
C GLU A 23 3.63 19.86 -20.73
N GLU A 24 4.87 19.89 -21.21
CA GLU A 24 5.82 18.81 -21.03
C GLU A 24 6.12 18.56 -19.55
N ASN A 25 6.27 19.62 -18.75
CA ASN A 25 6.53 19.52 -17.32
C ASN A 25 5.40 18.81 -16.57
N ALA A 26 4.15 19.02 -16.97
CA ALA A 26 2.99 18.35 -16.38
C ALA A 26 2.97 16.85 -16.74
N LYS A 27 3.31 16.51 -17.98
CA LYS A 27 3.44 15.12 -18.43
C LYS A 27 4.59 14.39 -17.73
N GLU A 28 5.73 15.06 -17.57
CA GLU A 28 6.87 14.54 -16.82
C GLU A 28 6.54 14.32 -15.35
N PHE A 29 5.82 15.27 -14.72
CA PHE A 29 5.33 15.10 -13.36
C PHE A 29 4.45 13.84 -13.20
N ILE A 30 3.52 13.62 -14.12
CA ILE A 30 2.65 12.43 -14.10
C ILE A 30 3.45 11.14 -14.24
N LYS A 31 4.49 11.11 -15.08
CA LYS A 31 5.41 9.97 -15.17
C LYS A 31 6.15 9.74 -13.86
N CYS A 32 6.58 10.82 -13.18
CA CYS A 32 7.24 10.73 -11.87
C CYS A 32 6.34 10.18 -10.77
N VAL A 33 5.01 10.32 -10.87
CA VAL A 33 4.10 9.70 -9.90
C VAL A 33 4.21 8.18 -9.96
N ASP A 34 4.48 7.57 -11.13
CA ASP A 34 4.58 6.12 -11.36
C ASP A 34 3.36 5.37 -10.76
N TRP A 35 2.25 5.37 -11.49
CA TRP A 35 1.00 4.77 -11.04
C TRP A 35 0.98 3.22 -11.03
N ASN A 36 2.12 2.58 -11.30
CA ASN A 36 2.16 1.16 -11.59
C ASN A 36 2.42 0.30 -10.34
N MET A 37 1.42 -0.48 -9.93
CA MET A 37 1.53 -1.44 -8.81
C MET A 37 2.07 -2.82 -9.23
N LEU A 38 2.41 -3.06 -10.51
CA LEU A 38 2.94 -4.34 -10.99
C LEU A 38 4.20 -4.77 -10.24
N ASN A 39 4.93 -3.82 -9.67
CA ASN A 39 6.11 -4.05 -8.83
C ASN A 39 5.86 -4.94 -7.59
N PHE A 40 4.61 -5.12 -7.18
CA PHE A 40 4.23 -6.00 -6.07
C PHE A 40 3.79 -7.40 -6.51
N ILE A 41 3.64 -7.67 -7.81
CA ILE A 41 3.22 -8.99 -8.30
C ILE A 41 4.28 -10.05 -7.99
N ASP A 42 5.53 -9.86 -8.42
CA ASP A 42 6.57 -10.85 -8.19
C ASP A 42 6.82 -11.09 -6.69
N PRO A 43 6.92 -10.04 -5.84
CA PRO A 43 7.03 -10.26 -4.39
C PRO A 43 5.84 -11.02 -3.79
N LEU A 44 4.61 -10.76 -4.25
CA LEU A 44 3.42 -11.47 -3.78
C LEU A 44 3.41 -12.93 -4.23
N MET A 45 3.78 -13.19 -5.48
CA MET A 45 3.89 -14.54 -6.03
C MET A 45 4.98 -15.36 -5.32
N TYR A 46 6.12 -14.73 -5.01
CA TYR A 46 7.20 -15.37 -4.25
C TYR A 46 6.79 -15.66 -2.81
N LEU A 47 6.07 -14.72 -2.17
CA LEU A 47 5.51 -14.92 -0.83
C LEU A 47 4.49 -16.05 -0.80
N ASN A 48 3.74 -16.23 -1.90
CA ASN A 48 2.71 -17.25 -2.09
C ASN A 48 1.80 -17.40 -0.86
N PRO A 49 1.13 -16.32 -0.42
CA PRO A 49 0.29 -16.39 0.77
C PRO A 49 -0.98 -17.20 0.49
N ASP A 50 -1.42 -17.97 1.48
CA ASP A 50 -2.72 -18.63 1.43
C ASP A 50 -3.88 -17.65 1.70
N LYS A 51 -5.11 -18.16 1.66
CA LYS A 51 -6.30 -17.31 1.89
C LYS A 51 -6.32 -16.64 3.27
N VAL A 52 -5.89 -17.34 4.31
CA VAL A 52 -5.87 -16.83 5.69
C VAL A 52 -4.82 -15.72 5.79
N GLU A 53 -3.64 -15.95 5.20
CA GLU A 53 -2.56 -14.96 5.17
C GLU A 53 -2.92 -13.71 4.37
N ILE A 54 -3.58 -13.87 3.21
CA ILE A 54 -4.07 -12.74 2.42
C ILE A 54 -5.06 -11.90 3.23
N ILE A 55 -6.01 -12.55 3.92
CA ILE A 55 -6.98 -11.85 4.77
C ILE A 55 -6.26 -11.11 5.90
N PHE A 56 -5.33 -11.78 6.59
CA PHE A 56 -4.51 -11.16 7.62
C PHE A 56 -3.78 -9.91 7.10
N MET A 57 -3.13 -10.00 5.93
CA MET A 57 -2.39 -8.89 5.34
C MET A 57 -3.29 -7.70 4.98
N ILE A 58 -4.47 -7.96 4.41
CA ILE A 58 -5.45 -6.91 4.06
C ILE A 58 -5.97 -6.24 5.34
N CYS A 59 -6.41 -7.02 6.33
CA CYS A 59 -6.91 -6.46 7.57
C CYS A 59 -5.83 -5.66 8.31
N GLN A 60 -4.60 -6.18 8.37
CA GLN A 60 -3.46 -5.47 8.97
C GLN A 60 -3.21 -4.12 8.29
N PHE A 61 -3.31 -4.07 6.95
CA PHE A 61 -3.20 -2.83 6.20
C PHE A 61 -4.36 -1.87 6.52
N SER A 62 -5.60 -2.35 6.49
CA SER A 62 -6.81 -1.55 6.74
C SER A 62 -6.87 -0.98 8.15
N PHE A 63 -6.61 -1.78 9.19
CA PHE A 63 -6.63 -1.31 10.57
C PHE A 63 -5.49 -0.34 10.85
N ASN A 64 -4.32 -0.56 10.25
CA ASN A 64 -3.23 0.39 10.36
C ASN A 64 -3.56 1.74 9.71
N TYR A 65 -4.26 1.74 8.57
CA TYR A 65 -4.75 2.96 7.93
C TYR A 65 -5.83 3.64 8.78
N ALA A 66 -6.86 2.91 9.21
CA ALA A 66 -7.97 3.46 9.99
C ALA A 66 -7.51 4.05 11.33
N GLY A 67 -6.67 3.32 12.08
CA GLY A 67 -6.15 3.78 13.37
C GLY A 67 -5.31 5.05 13.23
N LYS A 68 -4.43 5.10 12.22
CA LYS A 68 -3.63 6.32 11.96
C LYS A 68 -4.49 7.50 11.52
N ARG A 69 -5.52 7.24 10.72
CA ARG A 69 -6.39 8.28 10.16
C ARG A 69 -7.26 8.94 11.22
N PHE A 70 -7.95 8.13 12.02
CA PHE A 70 -9.01 8.62 12.89
C PHE A 70 -8.55 8.82 14.33
N GLN A 71 -7.44 8.18 14.74
CA GLN A 71 -6.86 8.28 16.07
C GLN A 71 -7.87 7.97 17.20
N GLY A 72 -7.51 8.27 18.46
CA GLY A 72 -8.41 8.16 19.61
C GLY A 72 -9.07 6.77 19.75
N PRO A 73 -10.40 6.69 19.96
CA PRO A 73 -11.09 5.41 20.13
C PRO A 73 -10.95 4.45 18.94
N ILE A 74 -10.84 4.98 17.71
CA ILE A 74 -10.71 4.14 16.51
C ILE A 74 -9.31 3.52 16.45
N LEU A 75 -8.28 4.21 16.94
CA LEU A 75 -6.95 3.65 17.09
C LEU A 75 -6.95 2.48 18.08
N GLU A 76 -7.52 2.66 19.27
CA GLU A 76 -7.62 1.60 20.28
C GLU A 76 -8.37 0.37 19.75
N ILE A 77 -9.50 0.59 19.07
CA ILE A 77 -10.26 -0.50 18.44
C ILE A 77 -9.44 -1.20 17.35
N SER A 78 -8.72 -0.43 16.52
CA SER A 78 -7.88 -0.98 15.44
C SER A 78 -6.71 -1.80 15.98
N GLU A 79 -6.08 -1.35 17.08
CA GLU A 79 -5.00 -2.08 17.76
C GLU A 79 -5.52 -3.37 18.39
N ASN A 80 -6.68 -3.32 19.06
CA ASN A 80 -7.33 -4.51 19.61
C ASN A 80 -7.66 -5.54 18.51
N PHE A 81 -8.19 -5.10 17.37
CA PHE A 81 -8.41 -6.01 16.24
C PHE A 81 -7.12 -6.58 15.65
N ALA A 82 -6.03 -5.80 15.62
CA ALA A 82 -4.73 -6.29 15.16
C ALA A 82 -4.15 -7.36 16.10
N ASP A 83 -4.37 -7.23 17.41
CA ASP A 83 -3.97 -8.23 18.40
C ASP A 83 -4.77 -9.53 18.25
N ILE A 84 -6.09 -9.43 18.07
CA ILE A 84 -6.96 -10.59 17.80
C ILE A 84 -6.49 -11.31 16.52
N LEU A 85 -6.26 -10.57 15.44
CA LEU A 85 -5.76 -11.15 14.19
C LEU A 85 -4.41 -11.84 14.34
N SER A 86 -3.52 -11.28 15.17
CA SER A 86 -2.20 -11.86 15.42
C SER A 86 -2.31 -13.17 16.20
N ASN A 87 -3.27 -13.28 17.12
CA ASN A 87 -3.57 -14.51 17.83
C ASN A 87 -4.22 -15.55 16.91
N ASP A 88 -5.21 -15.15 16.10
CA ASP A 88 -5.87 -16.04 15.13
C ASP A 88 -4.86 -16.63 14.14
N LEU A 89 -3.92 -15.79 13.65
CA LEU A 89 -2.85 -16.26 12.76
C LEU A 89 -1.87 -17.18 13.49
N HIS A 90 -1.55 -16.89 14.76
CA HIS A 90 -0.70 -17.76 15.56
C HIS A 90 -1.34 -19.15 15.74
N ASP A 91 -2.61 -19.19 16.11
CA ASP A 91 -3.38 -20.42 16.30
C ASP A 91 -3.51 -21.22 15.00
N TYR A 92 -3.73 -20.54 13.87
CA TYR A 92 -3.71 -21.14 12.54
C TYR A 92 -2.41 -21.90 12.25
N TYR A 93 -1.28 -21.35 12.71
CA TYR A 93 0.04 -21.97 12.56
C TYR A 93 0.41 -22.96 13.67
N SER A 94 -0.32 -23.00 14.79
CA SER A 94 0.01 -23.85 15.94
C SER A 94 0.00 -25.35 15.64
N ASN A 95 -0.73 -25.78 14.61
CA ASN A 95 -0.80 -27.18 14.17
C ASN A 95 0.05 -27.46 12.91
N GLN A 96 0.80 -26.48 12.44
CA GLN A 96 1.61 -26.58 11.22
C GLN A 96 3.09 -26.61 11.58
N ASN A 97 3.89 -27.36 10.82
CA ASN A 97 5.34 -27.40 11.01
C ASN A 97 6.04 -26.20 10.33
N VAL A 98 5.46 -25.00 10.50
CA VAL A 98 5.90 -23.74 9.90
C VAL A 98 6.53 -22.88 11.00
N ARG A 99 7.64 -22.23 10.69
CA ARG A 99 8.27 -21.26 11.60
C ARG A 99 7.46 -19.97 11.61
N TYR A 100 6.43 -19.92 12.44
CA TYR A 100 5.46 -18.80 12.53
C TYR A 100 6.12 -17.43 12.54
N SER A 101 7.12 -17.21 13.38
CA SER A 101 7.78 -15.90 13.51
C SER A 101 8.46 -15.43 12.22
N ILE A 102 9.06 -16.35 11.46
CA ILE A 102 9.69 -16.04 10.17
C ILE A 102 8.60 -15.70 9.16
N ARG A 103 7.55 -16.54 9.06
CA ARG A 103 6.46 -16.33 8.11
C ARG A 103 5.74 -15.01 8.37
N LEU A 104 5.41 -14.72 9.62
CA LEU A 104 4.82 -13.45 10.04
C LEU A 104 5.69 -12.25 9.63
N ALA A 105 7.01 -12.34 9.82
CA ALA A 105 7.92 -11.27 9.43
C ALA A 105 7.91 -11.02 7.91
N GLU A 106 7.79 -12.07 7.09
CA GLU A 106 7.65 -11.97 5.63
C GLU A 106 6.33 -11.29 5.23
N LEU A 107 5.20 -11.73 5.79
CA LEU A 107 3.88 -11.13 5.56
C LEU A 107 3.88 -9.64 5.91
N LEU A 108 4.38 -9.30 7.11
CA LEU A 108 4.45 -7.92 7.59
C LEU A 108 5.41 -7.07 6.74
N LYS A 109 6.52 -7.64 6.25
CA LYS A 109 7.44 -6.95 5.35
C LYS A 109 6.77 -6.57 4.05
N PHE A 110 5.96 -7.45 3.47
CA PHE A 110 5.16 -7.14 2.28
C PHE A 110 4.15 -6.03 2.57
N VAL A 111 3.34 -6.16 3.62
CA VAL A 111 2.33 -5.15 4.01
C VAL A 111 2.97 -3.76 4.20
N ARG A 112 4.12 -3.70 4.87
CA ARG A 112 4.88 -2.45 5.06
C ARG A 112 5.38 -1.86 3.73
N SER A 113 5.79 -2.71 2.80
CA SER A 113 6.28 -2.26 1.48
C SER A 113 5.15 -1.62 0.67
N VAL A 114 3.97 -2.25 0.65
CA VAL A 114 2.77 -1.69 0.01
C VAL A 114 2.38 -0.36 0.65
N LYS A 115 2.36 -0.29 1.98
CA LYS A 115 2.05 0.93 2.71
C LYS A 115 3.00 2.08 2.38
N ASN A 116 4.31 1.82 2.36
CA ASN A 116 5.28 2.85 2.06
C ASN A 116 5.13 3.37 0.62
N TYR A 117 4.83 2.48 -0.33
CA TYR A 117 4.54 2.87 -1.71
C TYR A 117 3.35 3.83 -1.77
N PHE A 118 2.22 3.51 -1.13
CA PHE A 118 1.07 4.43 -1.09
C PHE A 118 1.41 5.78 -0.45
N LEU A 119 2.18 5.80 0.64
CA LEU A 119 2.61 7.04 1.29
C LEU A 119 3.50 7.91 0.38
N GLU A 120 4.37 7.30 -0.41
CA GLU A 120 5.18 8.01 -1.40
C GLU A 120 4.33 8.58 -2.54
N LYS A 121 3.33 7.83 -3.02
CA LYS A 121 2.40 8.32 -4.05
C LYS A 121 1.55 9.47 -3.54
N GLN A 122 1.01 9.34 -2.33
CA GLN A 122 0.21 10.38 -1.68
C GLN A 122 0.90 11.74 -1.73
N LYS A 123 2.17 11.83 -1.29
CA LYS A 123 2.94 13.07 -1.33
C LYS A 123 3.05 13.69 -2.72
N LYS A 124 3.13 12.85 -3.76
CA LYS A 124 3.18 13.32 -5.15
C LYS A 124 1.79 13.74 -5.65
N VAL A 125 0.73 13.03 -5.28
CA VAL A 125 -0.65 13.41 -5.60
C VAL A 125 -1.01 14.74 -4.97
N ASP A 126 -0.63 14.97 -3.71
CA ASP A 126 -0.84 16.24 -3.02
C ASP A 126 -0.22 17.42 -3.79
N ILE A 127 1.00 17.25 -4.31
CA ILE A 127 1.67 18.26 -5.15
C ILE A 127 0.91 18.44 -6.47
N GLY A 128 0.49 17.35 -7.10
CA GLY A 128 -0.26 17.39 -8.36
C GLY A 128 -1.60 18.09 -8.24
N ASP A 129 -2.28 17.93 -7.11
CA ASP A 129 -3.52 18.61 -6.76
C ASP A 129 -3.29 20.11 -6.55
N ILE A 130 -2.21 20.52 -5.85
CA ILE A 130 -1.87 21.94 -5.63
C ILE A 130 -1.68 22.69 -6.96
N PHE A 131 -1.03 22.06 -7.93
CA PHE A 131 -0.76 22.66 -9.24
C PHE A 131 -1.85 22.38 -10.30
N ASP A 132 -2.98 21.77 -9.90
CA ASP A 132 -4.10 21.37 -10.77
C ASP A 132 -3.65 20.57 -12.01
N ILE A 133 -2.67 19.69 -11.83
CA ILE A 133 -2.08 18.89 -12.92
C ILE A 133 -2.95 17.67 -13.24
N LEU A 134 -3.60 17.07 -12.23
CA LEU A 134 -4.28 15.78 -12.34
C LEU A 134 -5.68 15.91 -12.97
N LYS A 135 -5.94 15.13 -14.03
CA LYS A 135 -7.24 14.98 -14.70
C LYS A 135 -8.10 13.88 -14.10
N VAL A 136 -7.49 12.96 -13.36
CA VAL A 136 -8.14 11.76 -12.84
C VAL A 136 -8.82 12.05 -11.50
N GLU A 137 -10.03 11.52 -11.34
CA GLU A 137 -10.73 11.49 -10.06
C GLU A 137 -10.55 10.13 -9.38
N PHE A 138 -10.15 10.13 -8.12
CA PHE A 138 -10.04 8.90 -7.33
C PHE A 138 -11.38 8.54 -6.72
N SER A 139 -11.72 7.24 -6.72
CA SER A 139 -12.93 6.73 -6.07
C SER A 139 -12.93 6.98 -4.56
N HIS A 140 -11.75 6.88 -3.93
CA HIS A 140 -11.52 7.19 -2.53
C HIS A 140 -10.42 8.23 -2.42
N PRO A 141 -10.74 9.52 -2.67
CA PRO A 141 -9.73 10.59 -2.70
C PRO A 141 -9.10 10.80 -1.32
N GLN A 142 -9.79 10.41 -0.24
CA GLN A 142 -9.25 10.50 1.11
C GLN A 142 -7.93 9.71 1.28
N VAL A 143 -7.79 8.56 0.61
CA VAL A 143 -6.56 7.74 0.67
C VAL A 143 -5.32 8.53 0.24
N PHE A 144 -5.49 9.53 -0.63
CA PHE A 144 -4.41 10.37 -1.12
C PHE A 144 -4.42 11.79 -0.55
N LYS A 145 -5.43 12.18 0.24
CA LYS A 145 -5.56 13.52 0.82
C LYS A 145 -5.40 13.55 2.34
N ASP A 146 -5.50 12.40 2.98
CA ASP A 146 -5.34 12.28 4.41
C ASP A 146 -3.85 12.32 4.75
N ASN A 147 -3.33 13.48 5.14
CA ASN A 147 -1.98 13.59 5.69
C ASN A 147 -1.85 12.65 6.90
N LEU A 148 -1.43 11.40 6.69
CA LEU A 148 -1.06 10.44 7.73
C LEU A 148 0.30 10.87 8.30
N CYS A 149 0.34 12.07 8.88
CA CYS A 149 1.42 12.59 9.70
C CYS A 149 1.19 12.13 11.14
#